data_AF-A0A553WKR3-F1
#
_entry.id   AF-A0A553WKR3-F1
#
_cell.length_a   1.000
_cell.length_b   1.000
_cell.length_c   1.000
_cell.angle_alpha   90.00
_cell.angle_beta   90.00
_cell.angle_gamma   90.00
#
_symmetry.space_group_name_H-M   'P 1'
#
loop_
_entity.id
_entity.type
_entity.pdbx_description
1 polymer ?
#
loop_
_entity_poly.entity_id
_entity_poly.type
_entity_poly.pdbx_seq_one_letter_code
_entity_poly.pdbx_strand_id
1 'polypeptide(L)'
;MSFTWWRYPTRRFRVDGIDFSVVSRAKGDGLHSSLSMLGVEQASDRTPVFGPDAVRNHFLKASLPDGRSVEVEFGYIGIWTTGIVARLDGQIIYESHKGQTPAYPEKYRDAATENNSLSASLKMAQGTSGAPMNGGVFAKENRLPFAVDVATGLLFYVIAKLTDLQTAAMVGVVVGIGLVLFQRVTKIDVTGGLALFGIAMLCISAGLALWLNDDEWIKLRGTITGLIAAGIFLIDGIRGGPYIGKGLARYMPYSDLNPGRFAIAMGSIGIIMAALNYAAAKLLTTDSWLFYTTFVDTFVVIGLVFFALRFARGQNPRSAER
;
A
#
# COMPACT_ATOMS: atom_id res chain seq x y z
N MET A 1 19.72 15.51 -1.57
CA MET A 1 19.71 15.21 -0.13
C MET A 1 18.77 14.04 0.11
N SER A 2 19.21 12.92 0.69
CA SER A 2 18.30 11.80 0.97
C SER A 2 17.59 12.01 2.31
N PHE A 3 16.27 11.87 2.29
CA PHE A 3 15.41 12.05 3.47
C PHE A 3 15.59 10.86 4.44
N THR A 4 15.62 11.14 5.74
CA THR A 4 15.68 10.09 6.79
C THR A 4 14.27 9.74 7.22
N TRP A 5 13.83 8.51 6.94
CA TRP A 5 12.48 8.05 7.27
C TRP A 5 12.39 7.42 8.65
N TRP A 6 13.51 6.88 9.15
CA TRP A 6 13.54 6.19 10.44
C TRP A 6 14.91 6.31 11.11
N ARG A 7 14.90 6.38 12.44
CA ARG A 7 16.10 6.32 13.28
C ARG A 7 15.98 5.15 14.23
N TYR A 8 16.94 4.25 14.19
CA TYR A 8 16.99 3.13 15.13
C TYR A 8 17.51 3.61 16.50
N PRO A 9 17.22 2.88 17.60
CA PRO A 9 17.76 3.18 18.90
C PRO A 9 19.30 3.25 18.86
N THR A 10 19.86 4.39 19.31
CA THR A 10 21.31 4.54 19.44
C THR A 10 21.84 3.53 20.45
N ARG A 11 22.82 2.73 20.02
CA ARG A 11 23.48 1.76 20.91
C ARG A 11 24.68 2.42 21.54
N ARG A 12 24.84 2.27 22.85
CA ARG A 12 25.93 2.86 23.62
C ARG A 12 26.62 1.78 24.43
N PHE A 13 27.94 1.81 24.45
CA PHE A 13 28.76 0.89 25.23
C PHE A 13 30.05 1.60 25.63
N ARG A 14 30.76 1.05 26.62
CA ARG A 14 31.97 1.63 27.18
C ARG A 14 33.09 0.60 27.16
N VAL A 15 34.28 1.03 26.76
CA VAL A 15 35.51 0.22 26.74
C VAL A 15 36.57 1.02 27.47
N ASP A 16 37.10 0.48 28.57
CA ASP A 16 38.18 1.13 29.35
C ASP A 16 37.91 2.61 29.69
N GLY A 17 36.66 2.92 30.05
CA GLY A 17 36.24 4.29 30.40
C GLY A 17 35.90 5.18 29.20
N ILE A 18 36.17 4.74 27.96
CA ILE A 18 35.87 5.46 26.73
C ILE A 18 34.46 5.13 26.25
N ASP A 19 33.65 6.16 26.04
CA ASP A 19 32.27 6.02 25.57
C ASP A 19 32.20 5.88 24.05
N PHE A 20 31.53 4.82 23.61
CA PHE A 20 31.21 4.55 22.22
C PHE A 20 29.71 4.66 21.99
N SER A 21 29.33 5.13 20.81
CA SER A 21 27.95 5.12 20.36
C SER A 21 27.84 4.75 18.89
N VAL A 22 26.81 3.95 18.57
CA VAL A 22 26.47 3.57 17.20
C VAL A 22 25.11 4.12 16.89
N VAL A 23 25.06 4.99 15.90
CA VAL A 23 23.82 5.57 15.38
C VAL A 23 23.49 4.91 14.05
N SER A 24 22.22 4.58 13.84
CA SER A 24 21.75 4.06 12.57
C SER A 24 20.48 4.75 12.10
N ARG A 25 20.41 5.00 10.79
CA ARG A 25 19.35 5.77 10.14
C ARG A 25 18.96 5.08 8.83
N ALA A 26 17.67 4.84 8.65
CA ALA A 26 17.14 4.45 7.35
C ALA A 26 16.84 5.72 6.55
N LYS A 27 17.46 5.83 5.38
CA LYS A 27 17.32 6.94 4.44
C LYS A 27 16.78 6.45 3.09
N GLY A 28 16.40 7.37 2.20
CA GLY A 28 15.80 7.02 0.90
C GLY A 28 16.71 6.22 -0.02
N ASP A 29 18.01 6.30 0.23
CA ASP A 29 19.06 5.62 -0.50
C ASP A 29 19.60 4.37 0.21
N GLY A 30 19.15 4.06 1.43
CA GLY A 30 19.56 2.85 2.13
C GLY A 30 19.68 2.99 3.64
N LEU A 31 20.35 2.02 4.25
CA LEU A 31 20.66 2.03 5.68
C LEU A 31 22.04 2.65 5.88
N HIS A 32 22.15 3.57 6.84
CA HIS A 32 23.39 4.27 7.18
C HIS A 32 23.69 4.04 8.65
N SER A 33 24.94 3.71 8.99
CA SER A 33 25.40 3.64 10.38
C SER A 33 26.68 4.43 10.58
N SER A 34 26.89 4.90 11.81
CA SER A 34 28.11 5.61 12.21
C SER A 34 28.50 5.20 13.62
N LEU A 35 29.80 4.95 13.82
CA LEU A 35 30.43 4.71 15.11
C LEU A 35 31.11 5.99 15.56
N SER A 36 30.81 6.43 16.78
CA SER A 36 31.46 7.57 17.42
C SER A 36 32.14 7.15 18.70
N MET A 37 33.34 7.68 18.93
CA MET A 37 34.14 7.54 20.15
C MET A 37 34.27 8.92 20.78
N LEU A 38 33.90 9.06 22.05
CA LEU A 38 33.87 10.36 22.76
C LEU A 38 33.06 11.44 22.01
N GLY A 39 32.00 11.02 21.31
CA GLY A 39 31.15 11.92 20.52
C GLY A 39 31.69 12.29 19.13
N VAL A 40 32.91 11.86 18.77
CA VAL A 40 33.51 12.10 17.45
C VAL A 40 33.34 10.87 16.57
N GLU A 41 32.78 11.03 15.37
CA GLU A 41 32.65 9.95 14.39
C GLU A 41 34.02 9.39 14.00
N GLN A 42 34.18 8.07 14.16
CA GLN A 42 35.41 7.34 13.82
C GLN A 42 35.24 6.56 12.52
N ALA A 43 34.04 6.03 12.27
CA ALA A 43 33.72 5.27 11.08
C ALA A 43 32.24 5.42 10.73
N SER A 44 31.94 5.30 9.43
CA SER A 44 30.58 5.17 8.93
C SER A 44 30.52 4.15 7.82
N ASP A 45 29.35 3.53 7.67
CA ASP A 45 29.08 2.52 6.66
C ASP A 45 27.63 2.63 6.17
N ARG A 46 27.39 2.16 4.95
CA ARG A 46 26.07 2.18 4.32
C ARG A 46 25.82 0.96 3.45
N THR A 47 24.57 0.54 3.42
CA THR A 47 24.05 -0.44 2.47
C THR A 47 22.93 0.19 1.65
N PRO A 48 22.85 -0.08 0.34
CA PRO A 48 21.75 0.42 -0.48
C PRO A 48 20.42 -0.22 -0.08
N VAL A 49 19.30 0.37 -0.51
CA VAL A 49 17.96 -0.23 -0.27
C VAL A 49 17.83 -1.60 -0.95
N PHE A 50 18.47 -1.79 -2.11
CA PHE A 50 18.42 -3.02 -2.88
C PHE A 50 19.77 -3.35 -3.54
N GLY A 51 19.91 -4.60 -3.96
CA GLY A 51 21.09 -5.16 -4.61
C GLY A 51 21.87 -6.11 -3.69
N PRO A 52 22.93 -6.75 -4.22
CA PRO A 52 23.73 -7.73 -3.47
C PRO A 52 24.28 -7.19 -2.14
N ASP A 53 24.64 -5.91 -2.12
CA ASP A 53 25.18 -5.23 -0.94
C ASP A 53 24.09 -4.77 0.06
N ALA A 54 22.80 -4.90 -0.25
CA ALA A 54 21.72 -4.46 0.65
C ALA A 54 21.56 -5.36 1.90
N VAL A 55 22.10 -6.58 1.84
CA VAL A 55 21.86 -7.63 2.84
C VAL A 55 23.08 -7.94 3.70
N ARG A 56 24.19 -7.21 3.52
CA ARG A 56 25.38 -7.37 4.36
C ARG A 56 25.22 -6.61 5.67
N ASN A 57 25.95 -7.04 6.68
CA ASN A 57 26.14 -6.24 7.88
C ASN A 57 27.05 -5.05 7.59
N HIS A 58 26.92 -4.02 8.41
CA HIS A 58 27.82 -2.90 8.42
C HIS A 58 28.98 -3.21 9.36
N PHE A 59 30.18 -2.83 8.94
CA PHE A 59 31.40 -3.03 9.72
C PHE A 59 32.02 -1.67 10.02
N LEU A 60 32.09 -1.34 11.31
CA LEU A 60 32.59 -0.04 11.79
C LEU A 60 33.81 -0.30 12.68
N LYS A 61 34.90 0.39 12.43
CA LYS A 61 36.16 0.19 13.17
C LYS A 61 36.65 1.49 13.77
N ALA A 62 37.13 1.43 15.02
CA ALA A 62 37.79 2.54 15.69
C ALA A 62 39.09 2.04 16.34
N SER A 63 40.11 2.89 16.36
CA SER A 63 41.36 2.61 17.06
C SER A 63 41.36 3.33 18.40
N LEU A 64 41.69 2.61 19.46
CA LEU A 64 41.90 3.18 20.78
C LEU A 64 43.25 3.92 20.84
N PRO A 65 43.43 4.85 21.79
CA PRO A 65 44.69 5.59 21.95
C PRO A 65 45.93 4.72 22.21
N ASP A 66 45.73 3.50 22.70
CA ASP A 66 46.77 2.51 22.99
C ASP A 66 47.06 1.57 21.81
N GLY A 67 46.42 1.78 20.66
CA GLY A 67 46.61 0.99 19.44
C GLY A 67 45.71 -0.23 19.31
N ARG A 68 44.91 -0.58 20.34
CA ARG A 68 43.92 -1.66 20.23
C ARG A 68 42.78 -1.28 19.31
N SER A 69 42.11 -2.28 18.73
CA SER A 69 41.06 -2.03 17.74
C SER A 69 39.68 -2.50 18.21
N VAL A 70 38.71 -1.58 18.15
CA VAL A 70 37.30 -1.86 18.40
C VAL A 70 36.59 -2.05 17.07
N GLU A 71 36.06 -3.24 16.86
CA GLU A 71 35.30 -3.61 15.67
C GLU A 71 33.83 -3.79 16.05
N VAL A 72 32.95 -3.10 15.35
CA VAL A 72 31.51 -3.16 15.58
C VAL A 72 30.83 -3.66 14.33
N GLU A 73 30.16 -4.79 14.48
CA GLU A 73 29.28 -5.35 13.48
C GLU A 73 27.85 -4.89 13.78
N PHE A 74 27.22 -4.21 12.83
CA PHE A 74 25.86 -3.68 12.93
C PHE A 74 24.98 -4.33 11.86
N GLY A 75 23.78 -4.77 12.25
CA GLY A 75 22.85 -5.38 11.31
C GLY A 75 21.45 -5.57 11.90
N TYR A 76 20.63 -6.34 11.20
CA TYR A 76 19.29 -6.69 11.65
C TYR A 76 19.31 -7.82 12.67
N ILE A 77 18.39 -7.76 13.63
CA ILE A 77 18.06 -8.88 14.53
C ILE A 77 16.68 -9.44 14.16
N GLY A 78 15.80 -8.56 13.70
CA GLY A 78 14.55 -8.88 13.03
C GLY A 78 14.20 -7.79 12.02
N ILE A 79 13.08 -7.92 11.32
CA ILE A 79 12.72 -6.96 10.25
C ILE A 79 12.53 -5.51 10.73
N TRP A 80 12.23 -5.32 12.02
CA TRP A 80 12.05 -4.00 12.64
C TRP A 80 13.14 -3.62 13.64
N THR A 81 14.04 -4.54 13.95
CA THR A 81 15.00 -4.39 15.06
C THR A 81 16.42 -4.58 14.57
N THR A 82 17.32 -3.72 15.06
CA THR A 82 18.75 -3.78 14.75
C THR A 82 19.57 -4.06 16.00
N GLY A 83 20.71 -4.71 15.78
CA GLY A 83 21.65 -5.12 16.80
C GLY A 83 23.07 -4.69 16.48
N ILE A 84 23.93 -4.75 17.50
CA ILE A 84 25.37 -4.61 17.34
C ILE A 84 26.07 -5.69 18.15
N VAL A 85 27.21 -6.11 17.65
CA VAL A 85 28.22 -6.87 18.38
C VAL A 85 29.52 -6.08 18.28
N ALA A 86 30.04 -5.64 19.41
CA ALA A 86 31.34 -4.97 19.50
C ALA A 86 32.39 -5.96 19.99
N ARG A 87 33.53 -5.98 19.32
CA ARG A 87 34.68 -6.81 19.61
C ARG A 87 35.90 -5.92 19.83
N LEU A 88 36.69 -6.23 20.86
CA LEU A 88 38.00 -5.65 21.10
C LEU A 88 39.04 -6.72 20.77
N ASP A 89 39.85 -6.48 19.75
CA ASP A 89 40.89 -7.42 19.28
C ASP A 89 40.34 -8.87 19.10
N GLY A 90 39.12 -8.96 18.55
CA GLY A 90 38.42 -10.22 18.29
C GLY A 90 37.56 -10.77 19.44
N GLN A 91 37.72 -10.28 20.68
CA GLN A 91 36.91 -10.70 21.82
C GLN A 91 35.63 -9.86 21.94
N ILE A 92 34.47 -10.51 22.08
CA ILE A 92 33.19 -9.81 22.28
C ILE A 92 33.19 -9.07 23.62
N ILE A 93 33.00 -7.76 23.57
CA ILE A 93 32.95 -6.87 24.74
C ILE A 93 31.54 -6.31 24.97
N TYR A 94 30.70 -6.29 23.94
CA TYR A 94 29.32 -5.83 24.03
C TYR A 94 28.44 -6.48 22.97
N GLU A 95 27.27 -6.93 23.40
CA GLU A 95 26.19 -7.39 22.53
C GLU A 95 24.91 -6.65 22.91
N SER A 96 24.22 -6.07 21.94
CA SER A 96 22.91 -5.50 22.22
C SER A 96 21.84 -6.59 22.44
N HIS A 97 22.04 -7.77 21.87
CA HIS A 97 21.18 -8.95 22.03
C HIS A 97 22.09 -10.16 22.28
N LYS A 98 22.17 -10.61 23.54
CA LYS A 98 23.10 -11.66 23.96
C LYS A 98 22.93 -12.94 23.12
N GLY A 99 24.04 -13.45 22.58
CA GLY A 99 24.06 -14.70 21.82
C GLY A 99 23.40 -14.64 20.44
N GLN A 100 23.03 -13.45 19.94
CA GLN A 100 22.47 -13.27 18.60
C GLN A 100 23.44 -12.47 17.73
N THR A 101 23.79 -13.06 16.59
CA THR A 101 24.60 -12.36 15.58
C THR A 101 23.67 -11.57 14.66
N PRO A 102 23.91 -10.25 14.47
CA PRO A 102 23.14 -9.47 13.51
C PRO A 102 23.25 -10.11 12.12
N ALA A 103 22.14 -10.23 11.40
CA ALA A 103 22.11 -10.71 10.03
C ALA A 103 20.81 -10.24 9.35
N TYR A 104 20.89 -9.95 8.05
CA TYR A 104 19.69 -9.68 7.27
C TYR A 104 18.75 -10.91 7.29
N PRO A 105 17.44 -10.74 7.58
CA PRO A 105 16.57 -11.89 7.74
C PRO A 105 16.41 -12.65 6.42
N GLU A 106 16.67 -13.96 6.47
CA GLU A 106 16.81 -14.82 5.29
C GLU A 106 15.56 -14.85 4.40
N LYS A 107 14.38 -14.81 5.02
CA LYS A 107 13.08 -14.71 4.33
C LYS A 107 12.98 -13.54 3.33
N TYR A 108 13.74 -12.46 3.52
CA TYR A 108 13.69 -11.27 2.67
C TYR A 108 14.96 -11.06 1.84
N ARG A 109 15.96 -11.95 1.97
CA ARG A 109 17.28 -11.80 1.36
C ARG A 109 17.21 -11.85 -0.16
N ASP A 110 16.49 -12.82 -0.72
CA ASP A 110 16.38 -12.98 -2.18
C ASP A 110 15.67 -11.78 -2.81
N ALA A 111 14.57 -11.33 -2.19
CA ALA A 111 13.83 -10.15 -2.64
C ALA A 111 14.67 -8.85 -2.60
N ALA A 112 15.58 -8.73 -1.63
CA ALA A 112 16.48 -7.57 -1.52
C ALA A 112 17.66 -7.63 -2.51
N THR A 113 18.13 -8.83 -2.86
CA THR A 113 19.33 -9.03 -3.69
C THR A 113 19.05 -9.14 -5.19
N GLU A 114 17.93 -9.75 -5.60
CA GLU A 114 17.58 -9.94 -7.02
C GLU A 114 17.25 -8.62 -7.75
N ASN A 115 16.95 -7.55 -7.02
CA ASN A 115 16.37 -6.35 -7.59
C ASN A 115 17.36 -5.18 -7.60
N ASN A 116 17.93 -4.85 -8.76
CA ASN A 116 18.79 -3.66 -8.93
C ASN A 116 18.04 -2.31 -8.87
N SER A 117 16.72 -2.30 -8.63
CA SER A 117 15.95 -1.07 -8.49
C SER A 117 14.66 -1.26 -7.71
N LEU A 118 14.23 -0.20 -7.01
CA LEU A 118 12.90 -0.09 -6.37
C LEU A 118 11.76 -0.50 -7.31
N SER A 119 11.91 -0.25 -8.61
CA SER A 119 10.92 -0.58 -9.65
C SER A 119 10.82 -2.08 -9.94
N ALA A 120 11.90 -2.85 -9.77
CA ALA A 120 11.91 -4.31 -9.92
C ALA A 120 11.36 -5.00 -8.67
N SER A 121 11.72 -4.50 -7.47
CA SER A 121 11.16 -4.95 -6.20
C SER A 121 9.65 -4.68 -6.11
N LEU A 122 9.17 -3.54 -6.62
CA LEU A 122 7.73 -3.25 -6.68
C LEU A 122 7.00 -4.24 -7.61
N LYS A 123 7.63 -4.61 -8.74
CA LYS A 123 7.07 -5.59 -9.70
C LYS A 123 6.96 -6.99 -9.09
N MET A 124 7.90 -7.40 -8.23
CA MET A 124 7.87 -8.73 -7.59
C MET A 124 7.14 -8.77 -6.25
N ALA A 125 7.14 -7.70 -5.45
CA ALA A 125 6.30 -7.59 -4.25
C ALA A 125 4.81 -7.60 -4.60
N GLN A 126 4.47 -7.17 -5.82
CA GLN A 126 3.13 -7.34 -6.42
C GLN A 126 2.89 -8.72 -7.06
N GLY A 127 3.89 -9.61 -7.05
CA GLY A 127 3.88 -10.90 -7.77
C GLY A 127 4.57 -12.03 -7.02
N THR A 128 4.23 -12.30 -5.76
CA THR A 128 4.56 -13.58 -5.12
C THR A 128 3.52 -14.63 -5.50
N SER A 129 3.72 -15.22 -6.69
CA SER A 129 3.46 -16.61 -7.09
C SER A 129 3.50 -16.68 -8.63
N GLY A 130 4.71 -16.81 -9.20
CA GLY A 130 5.01 -17.52 -10.46
C GLY A 130 4.10 -17.44 -11.69
N ALA A 131 3.20 -16.46 -11.82
CA ALA A 131 2.32 -16.33 -12.97
C ALA A 131 2.75 -15.11 -13.82
N PRO A 132 2.84 -15.26 -15.15
CA PRO A 132 3.22 -14.15 -16.02
C PRO A 132 2.23 -12.99 -15.86
N MET A 133 2.77 -11.78 -15.64
CA MET A 133 2.00 -10.53 -15.58
C MET A 133 1.21 -10.33 -16.88
N ASN A 134 -0.08 -10.64 -16.84
CA ASN A 134 -1.08 -10.30 -17.86
C ASN A 134 -2.22 -9.49 -17.21
N GLY A 135 -1.89 -8.47 -16.41
CA GLY A 135 -2.88 -7.65 -15.71
C GLY A 135 -2.27 -6.51 -14.89
N GLY A 136 -3.06 -5.47 -14.61
CA GLY A 136 -2.65 -4.29 -13.84
C GLY A 136 -2.88 -2.96 -14.57
N VAL A 137 -2.94 -1.86 -13.80
CA VAL A 137 -3.22 -0.49 -14.28
C VAL A 137 -2.28 -0.04 -15.43
N PHE A 138 -1.04 -0.54 -15.46
CA PHE A 138 -0.03 -0.15 -16.45
C PHE A 138 0.10 -1.08 -17.67
N ALA A 139 -0.69 -2.17 -17.74
CA ALA A 139 -0.72 -3.06 -18.89
C ALA A 139 -1.14 -2.27 -20.14
N LYS A 140 -0.50 -2.52 -21.30
CA LYS A 140 -0.71 -1.74 -22.54
C LYS A 140 -2.19 -1.60 -22.92
N GLU A 141 -2.97 -2.64 -22.65
CA GLU A 141 -4.40 -2.74 -22.92
C GLU A 141 -5.31 -1.99 -21.91
N ASN A 142 -4.78 -1.59 -20.75
CA ASN A 142 -5.51 -0.88 -19.69
C ASN A 142 -5.19 0.61 -19.63
N ARG A 143 -4.15 1.06 -20.35
CA ARG A 143 -3.68 2.45 -20.34
C ARG A 143 -4.75 3.43 -20.84
N LEU A 144 -5.46 3.05 -21.90
CA LEU A 144 -6.50 3.90 -22.48
C LEU A 144 -7.72 4.04 -21.54
N PRO A 145 -8.30 2.94 -21.01
CA PRO A 145 -9.30 3.02 -19.94
C PRO A 145 -8.88 3.85 -18.74
N PHE A 146 -7.67 3.63 -18.24
CA PHE A 146 -7.15 4.36 -17.09
C PHE A 146 -6.98 5.86 -17.38
N ALA A 147 -6.45 6.22 -18.55
CA ALA A 147 -6.28 7.61 -18.94
C ALA A 147 -7.63 8.34 -19.06
N VAL A 148 -8.65 7.67 -19.60
CA VAL A 148 -10.01 8.22 -19.69
C VAL A 148 -10.62 8.42 -18.31
N ASP A 149 -10.42 7.48 -17.38
CA ASP A 149 -10.89 7.61 -16.01
C ASP A 149 -10.25 8.80 -15.28
N VAL A 150 -8.92 8.92 -15.36
CA VAL A 150 -8.18 10.05 -14.78
C VAL A 150 -8.61 11.38 -15.41
N ALA A 151 -8.75 11.44 -16.74
CA ALA A 151 -9.19 12.64 -17.44
C ALA A 151 -10.62 13.04 -17.02
N THR A 152 -11.50 12.06 -16.84
CA THR A 152 -12.90 12.30 -16.44
C THR A 152 -12.98 12.77 -14.99
N GLY A 153 -12.19 12.17 -14.09
CA GLY A 153 -12.06 12.62 -12.70
C GLY A 153 -11.48 14.03 -12.59
N LEU A 154 -10.46 14.36 -13.39
CA LEU A 154 -9.87 15.69 -13.43
C LEU A 154 -10.86 16.73 -13.98
N LEU A 155 -11.59 16.38 -15.04
CA LEU A 155 -12.64 17.24 -15.59
C LEU A 155 -13.71 17.52 -14.53
N PHE A 156 -14.20 16.49 -13.83
CA PHE A 156 -15.16 16.66 -12.74
C PHE A 156 -14.62 17.62 -11.67
N TYR A 157 -13.38 17.43 -11.23
CA TYR A 157 -12.74 18.31 -10.24
C TYR A 157 -12.66 19.76 -10.71
N VAL A 158 -12.24 20.00 -11.96
CA VAL A 158 -12.13 21.36 -12.53
C VAL A 158 -13.49 22.03 -12.59
N ILE A 159 -14.53 21.34 -13.08
CA ILE A 159 -15.89 21.90 -13.15
C ILE A 159 -16.43 22.18 -11.75
N ALA A 160 -16.28 21.24 -10.81
CA ALA A 160 -16.73 21.42 -9.44
C ALA A 160 -16.05 22.62 -8.75
N LYS A 161 -14.78 22.88 -9.10
CA LYS A 161 -14.01 24.01 -8.56
C LYS A 161 -14.39 25.35 -9.19
N LEU A 162 -14.72 25.38 -10.48
CA LEU A 162 -15.02 26.62 -11.22
C LEU A 162 -16.50 27.02 -11.14
N THR A 163 -17.38 26.07 -10.87
CA THR A 163 -18.83 26.27 -10.83
C THR A 163 -19.38 25.78 -9.50
N ASP A 164 -20.11 24.68 -9.50
CA ASP A 164 -20.75 24.05 -8.37
C ASP A 164 -20.82 22.53 -8.60
N LEU A 165 -21.11 21.78 -7.52
CA LEU A 165 -21.11 20.33 -7.55
C LEU A 165 -22.22 19.75 -8.45
N GLN A 166 -23.34 20.45 -8.61
CA GLN A 166 -24.47 20.00 -9.43
C GLN A 166 -24.12 20.14 -10.92
N THR A 167 -23.51 21.25 -11.33
CA THR A 167 -22.99 21.44 -12.69
C THR A 167 -21.92 20.39 -13.02
N ALA A 168 -21.00 20.11 -12.09
CA ALA A 168 -19.99 19.06 -12.27
C ALA A 168 -20.60 17.66 -12.44
N ALA A 169 -21.63 17.34 -11.65
CA ALA A 169 -22.36 16.08 -11.76
C ALA A 169 -23.08 15.96 -13.10
N MET A 170 -23.74 17.02 -13.58
CA MET A 170 -24.40 17.03 -14.90
C MET A 170 -23.41 16.85 -16.05
N VAL A 171 -22.27 17.56 -16.02
CA VAL A 171 -21.20 17.36 -17.02
C VAL A 171 -20.67 15.92 -16.95
N GLY A 172 -20.50 15.37 -15.75
CA GLY A 172 -20.14 13.96 -15.54
C GLY A 172 -21.12 13.00 -16.20
N VAL A 173 -22.44 13.20 -16.05
CA VAL A 173 -23.48 12.39 -16.72
C VAL A 173 -23.33 12.47 -18.24
N VAL A 174 -23.21 13.67 -18.80
CA VAL A 174 -23.10 13.87 -20.26
C VAL A 174 -21.84 13.20 -20.81
N VAL A 175 -20.70 13.36 -20.14
CA VAL A 175 -19.45 12.69 -20.51
C VAL A 175 -19.57 11.18 -20.39
N GLY A 176 -20.18 10.67 -19.32
CA GLY A 176 -20.44 9.24 -19.12
C GLY A 176 -21.30 8.64 -20.24
N ILE A 177 -22.40 9.30 -20.61
CA ILE A 177 -23.26 8.90 -21.75
C ILE A 177 -22.48 8.96 -23.06
N GLY A 178 -21.69 10.02 -23.28
CA GLY A 178 -20.84 10.17 -24.45
C GLY A 178 -19.81 9.04 -24.59
N LEU A 179 -19.19 8.62 -23.48
CA LEU A 179 -18.26 7.49 -23.44
C LEU A 179 -18.95 6.16 -23.75
N VAL A 180 -20.17 5.93 -23.24
CA VAL A 180 -20.97 4.74 -23.56
C VAL A 180 -21.33 4.70 -25.04
N LEU A 181 -21.76 5.82 -25.61
CA LEU A 181 -22.07 5.92 -27.03
C LEU A 181 -20.82 5.70 -27.89
N PHE A 182 -19.69 6.33 -27.52
CA PHE A 182 -18.42 6.17 -28.20
C PHE A 182 -17.93 4.72 -28.18
N GLN A 183 -18.05 4.02 -27.06
CA GLN A 183 -17.74 2.58 -26.96
C GLN A 183 -18.63 1.74 -27.86
N ARG A 184 -19.93 2.04 -27.89
CA ARG A 184 -20.89 1.31 -28.72
C ARG A 184 -20.60 1.47 -30.20
N VAL A 185 -20.13 2.64 -30.63
CA VAL A 185 -19.79 2.93 -32.03
C VAL A 185 -18.42 2.37 -32.41
N THR A 186 -17.39 2.62 -31.61
CA THR A 186 -16.01 2.26 -31.95
C THR A 186 -15.64 0.83 -31.60
N LYS A 187 -16.42 0.17 -30.74
CA LYS A 187 -16.12 -1.16 -30.16
C LYS A 187 -14.79 -1.21 -29.40
N ILE A 188 -14.17 -0.05 -29.13
CA ILE A 188 -12.96 0.06 -28.31
C ILE A 188 -13.41 0.15 -26.85
N ASP A 189 -12.89 -0.71 -25.99
CA ASP A 189 -13.14 -0.64 -24.55
C ASP A 189 -12.35 0.52 -23.95
N VAL A 190 -13.02 1.66 -23.75
CA VAL A 190 -12.42 2.91 -23.27
C VAL A 190 -12.70 3.21 -21.80
N THR A 191 -13.54 2.42 -21.12
CA THR A 191 -13.82 2.60 -19.68
C THR A 191 -13.41 1.40 -18.85
N GLY A 192 -13.14 0.24 -19.47
CA GLY A 192 -12.81 -0.99 -18.75
C GLY A 192 -13.91 -1.43 -17.78
N GLY A 193 -15.15 -0.96 -17.98
CA GLY A 193 -16.31 -1.16 -17.10
C GLY A 193 -16.30 -0.36 -15.78
N LEU A 194 -15.14 0.06 -15.28
CA LEU A 194 -14.99 0.69 -13.95
C LEU A 194 -15.29 2.19 -13.95
N ALA A 195 -14.85 2.94 -14.97
CA ALA A 195 -15.02 4.40 -14.99
C ALA A 195 -16.50 4.82 -15.07
N LEU A 196 -17.32 4.09 -15.83
CA LEU A 196 -18.75 4.36 -15.93
C LEU A 196 -19.48 4.11 -14.59
N PHE A 197 -19.04 3.08 -13.85
CA PHE A 197 -19.56 2.81 -12.52
C PHE A 197 -19.24 3.96 -11.55
N GLY A 198 -18.00 4.47 -11.58
CA GLY A 198 -17.58 5.63 -10.79
C GLY A 198 -18.42 6.87 -11.09
N ILE A 199 -18.63 7.19 -12.37
CA ILE A 199 -19.47 8.32 -12.80
C ILE A 199 -20.91 8.14 -12.32
N ALA A 200 -21.51 6.96 -12.52
CA ALA A 200 -22.87 6.69 -12.06
C ALA A 200 -23.00 6.84 -10.52
N MET A 201 -22.03 6.33 -9.77
CA MET A 201 -22.01 6.47 -8.31
C MET A 201 -21.81 7.91 -7.85
N LEU A 202 -20.99 8.70 -8.55
CA LEU A 202 -20.86 10.14 -8.28
C LEU A 202 -22.18 10.87 -8.50
N CYS A 203 -22.92 10.56 -9.56
CA CYS A 203 -24.23 11.15 -9.82
C CYS A 203 -25.27 10.77 -8.77
N ILE A 204 -25.30 9.50 -8.35
CA ILE A 204 -26.16 9.03 -7.25
C ILE A 204 -25.80 9.76 -5.96
N SER A 205 -24.51 9.87 -5.63
CA SER A 205 -24.04 10.57 -4.44
C SER A 205 -24.38 12.06 -4.46
N ALA A 206 -24.24 12.73 -5.62
CA ALA A 206 -24.58 14.13 -5.78
C ALA A 206 -26.10 14.37 -5.71
N GLY A 207 -26.91 13.51 -6.32
CA GLY A 207 -28.37 13.57 -6.21
C GLY A 207 -28.86 13.38 -4.77
N LEU A 208 -28.29 12.39 -4.06
CA LEU A 208 -28.56 12.21 -2.64
C LEU A 208 -28.09 13.40 -1.80
N ALA A 209 -27.01 14.07 -2.20
CA ALA A 209 -26.54 15.26 -1.51
C ALA A 209 -27.52 16.43 -1.59
N LEU A 210 -28.17 16.62 -2.74
CA LEU A 210 -29.19 17.67 -2.90
C LEU A 210 -30.49 17.32 -2.16
N TRP A 211 -30.83 16.05 -2.10
CA TRP A 211 -32.09 15.59 -1.50
C TRP A 211 -32.04 15.45 0.03
N LEU A 212 -30.85 15.14 0.58
CA LEU A 212 -30.66 14.79 1.98
C LEU A 212 -29.66 15.73 2.66
N ASN A 213 -30.11 16.92 3.04
CA ASN A 213 -29.27 18.01 3.57
C ASN A 213 -29.21 18.13 5.11
N ASP A 214 -29.98 17.35 5.87
CA ASP A 214 -29.91 17.42 7.34
C ASP A 214 -28.70 16.64 7.90
N ASP A 215 -28.21 17.08 9.07
CA ASP A 215 -27.02 16.52 9.74
C ASP A 215 -27.07 15.00 9.95
N GLU A 216 -28.24 14.44 10.25
CA GLU A 216 -28.41 13.00 10.40
C GLU A 216 -28.24 12.27 9.07
N TRP A 217 -28.79 12.84 8.00
CA TRP A 217 -28.70 12.24 6.68
C TRP A 217 -27.32 12.42 6.04
N ILE A 218 -26.56 13.45 6.43
CA ILE A 218 -25.15 13.58 6.05
C ILE A 218 -24.34 12.37 6.53
N LYS A 219 -24.57 11.90 7.78
CA LYS A 219 -23.89 10.72 8.32
C LYS A 219 -24.28 9.42 7.60
N LEU A 220 -25.55 9.31 7.17
CA LEU A 220 -26.11 8.11 6.53
C LEU A 220 -25.95 8.08 5.01
N ARG A 221 -25.57 9.19 4.37
CA ARG A 221 -25.36 9.28 2.91
C ARG A 221 -24.32 8.25 2.42
N GLY A 222 -23.22 8.11 3.16
CA GLY A 222 -22.20 7.09 2.90
C GLY A 222 -22.75 5.66 3.02
N THR A 223 -23.62 5.40 4.00
CA THR A 223 -24.30 4.10 4.15
C THR A 223 -25.21 3.80 2.97
N ILE A 224 -26.04 4.75 2.53
CA ILE A 224 -27.00 4.54 1.43
C ILE A 224 -26.25 4.27 0.11
N THR A 225 -25.28 5.13 -0.22
CA THR A 225 -24.45 4.96 -1.42
C THR A 225 -23.65 3.65 -1.37
N GLY A 226 -23.11 3.30 -0.21
CA GLY A 226 -22.42 2.04 0.04
C GLY A 226 -23.31 0.81 -0.18
N LEU A 227 -24.56 0.84 0.29
CA LEU A 227 -25.53 -0.24 0.07
C LEU A 227 -25.94 -0.39 -1.39
N ILE A 228 -26.13 0.72 -2.11
CA ILE A 228 -26.42 0.70 -3.55
C ILE A 228 -25.25 0.06 -4.30
N ALA A 229 -24.02 0.53 -4.04
CA ALA A 229 -22.81 -0.05 -4.64
C ALA A 229 -22.69 -1.54 -4.31
N ALA A 230 -22.87 -1.92 -3.04
CA ALA A 230 -22.82 -3.30 -2.58
C ALA A 230 -23.83 -4.19 -3.31
N GLY A 231 -25.07 -3.72 -3.47
CA GLY A 231 -26.10 -4.43 -4.22
C GLY A 231 -25.70 -4.68 -5.67
N ILE A 232 -25.16 -3.66 -6.35
CA ILE A 232 -24.68 -3.78 -7.73
C ILE A 232 -23.54 -4.81 -7.82
N PHE A 233 -22.56 -4.75 -6.90
CA PHE A 233 -21.45 -5.71 -6.83
C PHE A 233 -21.91 -7.14 -6.56
N LEU A 234 -22.87 -7.34 -5.66
CA LEU A 234 -23.43 -8.66 -5.37
C LEU A 234 -24.20 -9.23 -6.57
N ILE A 235 -25.02 -8.41 -7.24
CA ILE A 235 -25.76 -8.82 -8.45
C ILE A 235 -24.78 -9.22 -9.57
N ASP A 236 -23.74 -8.42 -9.80
CA ASP A 236 -22.70 -8.75 -10.78
C ASP A 236 -21.96 -10.03 -10.39
N GLY A 237 -21.60 -10.16 -9.10
CA GLY A 237 -20.90 -11.32 -8.57
C GLY A 237 -21.67 -12.62 -8.64
N ILE A 238 -22.97 -12.62 -8.32
CA ILE A 238 -23.87 -13.78 -8.47
C ILE A 238 -23.97 -14.22 -9.93
N ARG A 239 -23.87 -13.28 -10.88
CA ARG A 239 -23.81 -13.56 -12.33
C ARG A 239 -22.42 -13.98 -12.82
N GLY A 240 -21.46 -14.18 -11.92
CA GLY A 240 -20.09 -14.58 -12.25
C GLY A 240 -19.13 -13.41 -12.52
N GLY A 241 -19.53 -12.18 -12.20
CA GLY A 241 -18.73 -10.96 -12.34
C GLY A 241 -18.45 -10.53 -13.79
N PRO A 242 -19.39 -10.64 -14.76
CA PRO A 242 -19.10 -10.39 -16.16
C PRO A 242 -18.74 -8.92 -16.47
N TYR A 243 -19.17 -7.97 -15.62
CA TYR A 243 -18.94 -6.55 -15.84
C TYR A 243 -17.95 -5.98 -14.81
N ILE A 244 -18.42 -5.62 -13.61
CA ILE A 244 -17.67 -4.83 -12.64
C ILE A 244 -16.58 -5.67 -11.98
N GLY A 245 -16.89 -6.92 -11.62
CA GLY A 245 -15.91 -7.87 -11.10
C GLY A 245 -14.76 -8.12 -12.07
N LYS A 246 -15.07 -8.28 -13.36
CA LYS A 246 -14.06 -8.46 -14.41
C LYS A 246 -13.25 -7.18 -14.63
N GLY A 247 -13.91 -6.02 -14.66
CA GLY A 247 -13.25 -4.72 -14.75
C GLY A 247 -12.28 -4.50 -13.59
N LEU A 248 -12.74 -4.69 -12.35
CA LEU A 248 -11.93 -4.51 -11.15
C LEU A 248 -10.77 -5.50 -11.07
N ALA A 249 -11.01 -6.78 -11.38
CA ALA A 249 -9.96 -7.81 -11.42
C ALA A 249 -8.85 -7.48 -12.43
N ARG A 250 -9.17 -6.81 -13.54
CA ARG A 250 -8.20 -6.40 -14.58
C ARG A 250 -7.16 -5.39 -14.08
N TYR A 251 -7.51 -4.58 -13.08
CA TYR A 251 -6.63 -3.59 -12.47
C TYR A 251 -5.81 -4.16 -11.30
N MET A 252 -6.19 -5.33 -10.78
CA MET A 252 -5.44 -6.00 -9.74
C MET A 252 -4.17 -6.64 -10.30
N PRO A 253 -3.09 -6.73 -9.51
CA PRO A 253 -1.83 -7.36 -9.94
C PRO A 253 -1.92 -8.90 -10.00
N TYR A 254 -3.05 -9.49 -9.60
CA TYR A 254 -3.25 -10.94 -9.50
C TYR A 254 -3.93 -11.47 -10.76
N SER A 255 -3.31 -12.43 -11.44
CA SER A 255 -3.86 -13.09 -12.63
C SER A 255 -4.83 -14.24 -12.32
N ASP A 256 -4.91 -14.66 -11.05
CA ASP A 256 -5.68 -15.81 -10.55
C ASP A 256 -7.00 -15.44 -9.86
N LEU A 257 -7.44 -14.18 -10.00
CA LEU A 257 -8.69 -13.69 -9.42
C LEU A 257 -9.91 -14.21 -10.18
N ASN A 258 -10.85 -14.83 -9.46
CA ASN A 258 -12.17 -15.14 -9.98
C ASN A 258 -13.06 -13.88 -9.92
N PRO A 259 -13.49 -13.31 -11.07
CA PRO A 259 -14.24 -12.05 -11.10
C PRO A 259 -15.55 -12.08 -10.31
N GLY A 260 -16.29 -13.19 -10.36
CA GLY A 260 -17.56 -13.33 -9.65
C GLY A 260 -17.39 -13.36 -8.14
N ARG A 261 -16.44 -14.18 -7.65
CA ARG A 261 -16.12 -14.22 -6.21
C ARG A 261 -15.56 -12.90 -5.72
N PHE A 262 -14.75 -12.24 -6.54
CA PHE A 262 -14.21 -10.93 -6.21
C PHE A 262 -15.30 -9.87 -6.08
N ALA A 263 -16.24 -9.81 -7.03
CA ALA A 263 -17.39 -8.93 -6.95
C ALA A 263 -18.29 -9.23 -5.74
N ILE A 264 -18.54 -10.51 -5.42
CA ILE A 264 -19.27 -10.90 -4.20
C ILE A 264 -18.55 -10.38 -2.95
N ALA A 265 -17.25 -10.62 -2.86
CA ALA A 265 -16.45 -10.19 -1.71
C ALA A 265 -16.47 -8.67 -1.55
N MET A 266 -16.30 -7.91 -2.63
CA MET A 266 -16.38 -6.44 -2.61
C MET A 266 -17.79 -5.95 -2.21
N GLY A 267 -18.84 -6.61 -2.69
CA GLY A 267 -20.21 -6.33 -2.27
C GLY A 267 -20.45 -6.60 -0.78
N SER A 268 -19.94 -7.72 -0.26
CA SER A 268 -20.01 -8.05 1.16
C SER A 268 -19.26 -7.03 2.04
N ILE A 269 -18.09 -6.56 1.59
CA ILE A 269 -17.37 -5.47 2.27
C ILE A 269 -18.26 -4.22 2.33
N GLY A 270 -18.91 -3.85 1.22
CA GLY A 270 -19.82 -2.71 1.19
C GLY A 270 -20.97 -2.83 2.19
N ILE A 271 -21.58 -4.01 2.34
CA ILE A 271 -22.62 -4.25 3.37
C ILE A 271 -22.04 -4.10 4.78
N ILE A 272 -20.89 -4.72 5.06
CA ILE A 272 -20.26 -4.66 6.39
C ILE A 272 -19.94 -3.20 6.75
N MET A 273 -19.33 -2.46 5.82
CA MET A 273 -18.98 -1.06 6.04
C MET A 273 -20.22 -0.18 6.20
N ALA A 274 -21.28 -0.42 5.43
CA ALA A 274 -22.55 0.27 5.59
C ALA A 274 -23.16 0.02 6.97
N ALA A 275 -23.13 -1.23 7.46
CA ALA A 275 -23.62 -1.60 8.77
C ALA A 275 -22.78 -0.96 9.90
N LEU A 276 -21.45 -0.98 9.78
CA LEU A 276 -20.56 -0.33 10.74
C LEU A 276 -20.75 1.19 10.77
N ASN A 277 -20.86 1.84 9.60
CA ASN A 277 -21.13 3.28 9.55
C ASN A 277 -22.52 3.62 10.10
N TYR A 278 -23.54 2.80 9.85
CA TYR A 278 -24.88 2.98 10.44
C TYR A 278 -24.83 2.88 11.97
N ALA A 279 -24.15 1.86 12.50
CA ALA A 279 -23.96 1.71 13.94
C ALA A 279 -23.17 2.89 14.53
N ALA A 280 -22.08 3.30 13.90
CA ALA A 280 -21.30 4.45 14.31
C ALA A 280 -22.14 5.74 14.30
N ALA A 281 -22.95 5.97 13.26
CA ALA A 281 -23.80 7.15 13.14
C ALA A 281 -24.89 7.23 14.22
N LYS A 282 -25.42 6.07 14.67
CA LYS A 282 -26.48 6.01 15.69
C LYS A 282 -25.97 5.92 17.13
N LEU A 283 -24.81 5.31 17.36
CA LEU A 283 -24.30 5.03 18.70
C LEU A 283 -23.23 6.03 19.16
N LEU A 284 -22.54 6.70 18.25
CA LEU A 284 -21.46 7.62 18.57
C LEU A 284 -21.92 9.08 18.54
N THR A 285 -21.23 9.92 19.31
CA THR A 285 -21.30 11.38 19.15
C THR A 285 -20.73 11.80 17.79
N THR A 286 -21.06 12.99 17.31
CA THR A 286 -20.56 13.49 16.01
C THR A 286 -19.04 13.49 15.92
N ASP A 287 -18.34 13.91 16.99
CA ASP A 287 -16.88 13.94 17.01
C ASP A 287 -16.26 12.54 16.95
N SER A 288 -16.85 11.59 17.68
CA SER A 288 -16.42 10.20 17.69
C SER A 288 -16.70 9.50 16.35
N TRP A 289 -17.83 9.81 15.72
CA TRP A 289 -18.15 9.34 14.37
C TRP A 289 -17.17 9.91 13.34
N LEU A 290 -16.81 11.19 13.42
CA LEU A 290 -15.85 11.83 12.52
C LEU A 290 -14.45 11.20 12.68
N PHE A 291 -14.03 10.93 13.91
CA PHE A 291 -12.79 10.20 14.17
C PHE A 291 -12.82 8.79 13.56
N TYR A 292 -13.93 8.07 13.74
CA TYR A 292 -14.13 6.73 13.17
C TYR A 292 -14.01 6.73 11.64
N THR A 293 -14.77 7.59 10.94
CA THR A 293 -14.78 7.63 9.47
C THR A 293 -13.45 8.12 8.89
N THR A 294 -12.75 8.99 9.60
CA THR A 294 -11.46 9.53 9.13
C THR A 294 -10.32 8.55 9.32
N PHE A 295 -10.23 7.90 10.49
CA PHE A 295 -9.03 7.16 10.88
C PHE A 295 -9.25 5.66 11.00
N VAL A 296 -10.42 5.20 11.46
CA VAL A 296 -10.64 3.78 11.78
C VAL A 296 -11.16 3.01 10.57
N ASP A 297 -12.13 3.58 9.85
CA ASP A 297 -12.74 3.05 8.62
C ASP A 297 -11.68 2.48 7.67
N THR A 298 -10.69 3.32 7.31
CA THR A 298 -9.69 2.97 6.30
C THR A 298 -8.93 1.70 6.65
N PHE A 299 -8.57 1.49 7.92
CA PHE A 299 -7.87 0.27 8.35
C PHE A 299 -8.78 -0.96 8.31
N VAL A 300 -10.06 -0.81 8.64
CA VAL A 300 -11.05 -1.89 8.54
C VAL A 300 -11.22 -2.31 7.08
N VAL A 301 -11.39 -1.35 6.16
CA VAL A 301 -11.49 -1.63 4.72
C VAL A 301 -10.24 -2.33 4.21
N ILE A 302 -9.04 -1.85 4.57
CA ILE A 302 -7.78 -2.49 4.17
C ILE A 302 -7.75 -3.97 4.62
N GLY A 303 -8.08 -4.24 5.88
CA GLY A 303 -8.12 -5.61 6.42
C GLY A 303 -9.12 -6.50 5.68
N LEU A 304 -10.32 -5.97 5.43
CA LEU A 304 -11.36 -6.68 4.69
C LEU A 304 -10.98 -6.95 3.23
N VAL A 305 -10.32 -6.01 2.55
CA VAL A 305 -9.84 -6.18 1.17
C VAL A 305 -8.80 -7.29 1.10
N PHE A 306 -7.87 -7.38 2.06
CA PHE A 306 -6.93 -8.51 2.11
C PHE A 306 -7.66 -9.86 2.26
N PHE A 307 -8.72 -9.91 3.07
CA PHE A 307 -9.55 -11.10 3.19
C PHE A 307 -10.29 -11.41 1.89
N ALA A 308 -10.87 -10.41 1.23
CA ALA A 308 -11.55 -10.56 -0.06
C ALA A 308 -10.61 -11.08 -1.15
N LEU A 309 -9.37 -10.58 -1.19
CA LEU A 309 -8.35 -11.08 -2.13
C LEU A 309 -8.01 -12.54 -1.85
N ARG A 310 -7.85 -12.92 -0.58
CA ARG A 310 -7.63 -14.33 -0.21
C ARG A 310 -8.80 -15.22 -0.63
N PHE A 311 -10.04 -14.75 -0.46
CA PHE A 311 -11.26 -15.48 -0.83
C PHE A 311 -11.44 -15.61 -2.35
N ALA A 312 -11.09 -14.56 -3.10
CA ALA A 312 -11.30 -14.50 -4.54
C ALA A 312 -10.22 -15.23 -5.36
N ARG A 313 -9.06 -15.53 -4.75
CA ARG A 313 -7.94 -16.23 -5.38
C ARG A 313 -8.08 -17.76 -5.28
N GLY A 314 -7.59 -18.47 -6.30
CA GLY A 314 -7.26 -19.90 -6.17
C GLY A 314 -8.25 -20.94 -6.71
N GLN A 315 -9.32 -20.59 -7.42
CA GLN A 315 -10.15 -21.59 -8.11
C GLN A 315 -10.68 -21.05 -9.44
N ASN A 316 -9.83 -21.11 -10.46
CA ASN A 316 -10.28 -21.05 -11.85
C ASN A 316 -10.39 -22.50 -12.35
N PRO A 317 -11.60 -23.09 -12.44
CA PRO A 317 -11.74 -24.48 -12.90
C PRO A 317 -11.29 -24.69 -14.36
N ARG A 318 -10.96 -23.62 -15.11
CA ARG A 318 -10.49 -23.69 -16.49
C ARG A 318 -8.97 -23.82 -16.67
N SER A 319 -8.18 -23.80 -15.60
CA SER A 319 -6.73 -24.02 -15.67
C SER A 319 -6.31 -25.48 -15.42
N ALA A 320 -7.26 -26.40 -15.25
CA ALA A 320 -7.00 -27.83 -15.08
C ALA A 320 -7.09 -28.65 -16.40
N GLU A 321 -7.38 -28.02 -17.54
CA GLU A 321 -7.53 -28.67 -18.85
C GLU A 321 -6.64 -28.07 -19.95
N ARG A 322 -5.44 -27.56 -19.61
CA ARG A 322 -4.41 -27.25 -20.62
C ARG A 322 -3.07 -27.85 -20.24
#